data_AF-A0A2E6I3V5-F1
#
_entry.id   AF-A0A2E6I3V5-F1
#
_cell.length_a   1.000
_cell.length_b   1.000
_cell.length_c   1.000
_cell.angle_alpha   90.00
_cell.angle_beta   90.00
_cell.angle_gamma   90.00
#
_symmetry.space_group_name_H-M   'P 1'
#
loop_
_entity.id
_entity.type
_entity.pdbx_description
1 polymer ?
#
loop_
_entity_poly.entity_id
_entity_poly.type
_entity_poly.pdbx_seq_one_letter_code
_entity_poly.pdbx_strand_id
1 'polypeptide(L)'
;SIGATAKLASQDLGTGDVFIGGNRTTVDNSKTVLGVDLGTYFNTGFRNTVLAMSVRNFSSELSFQRERFELPRNIQLGLLFDLVSLSGNTPAPHHLDLATDVTNPIDFDERINLGLEYRFAQPGASLAYAVRGGYKVNHDTEDYSIGGGIRFKNETGKGFRIDYAFRHFDGQFFDSVNIISGGITF
;
A
#
# COMPACT_ATOMS: atom_id res chain seq x y z
N SER A 1 13.04 12.96 2.29
CA SER A 1 11.91 13.90 2.19
C SER A 1 10.90 13.59 3.28
N ILE A 2 10.12 14.58 3.70
CA ILE A 2 9.01 14.43 4.63
C ILE A 2 7.74 14.88 3.88
N GLY A 3 6.64 14.16 4.08
CA GLY A 3 5.33 14.46 3.51
C GLY A 3 4.25 14.42 4.57
N ALA A 4 3.22 15.25 4.39
CA ALA A 4 2.03 15.25 5.21
C ALA A 4 0.80 15.30 4.30
N THR A 5 -0.31 14.71 4.73
CA THR A 5 -1.59 14.78 4.03
C THR A 5 -2.72 14.91 5.04
N ALA A 6 -3.69 15.76 4.74
CA ALA A 6 -4.91 15.90 5.55
C ALA A 6 -6.11 15.42 4.72
N LYS A 7 -7.06 14.76 5.37
CA LYS A 7 -8.28 14.22 4.73
C LYS A 7 -9.48 14.41 5.64
N LEU A 8 -10.64 14.63 5.05
CA LEU A 8 -11.92 14.58 5.75
C LEU A 8 -12.54 13.21 5.49
N ALA A 9 -12.72 12.43 6.55
CA ALA A 9 -13.42 11.16 6.49
C ALA A 9 -14.84 11.37 7.02
N SER A 10 -15.84 10.96 6.23
CA SER A 10 -17.24 11.02 6.62
C SER A 10 -17.87 9.65 6.49
N GLN A 11 -18.70 9.28 7.47
CA GLN A 11 -19.49 8.06 7.46
C GLN A 11 -20.92 8.42 7.86
N ASP A 12 -21.86 8.05 7.01
CA ASP A 12 -23.29 8.21 7.23
C ASP A 12 -23.94 6.82 7.24
N LEU A 13 -24.44 6.43 8.40
CA LEU A 13 -25.17 5.17 8.61
C LEU A 13 -26.69 5.41 8.68
N GLY A 14 -27.15 6.64 8.42
CA GLY A 14 -28.54 7.05 8.53
C GLY A 14 -29.04 7.12 9.96
N THR A 15 -30.36 7.13 10.10
CA THR A 15 -31.02 7.21 11.39
C THR A 15 -31.28 5.83 11.97
N GLY A 16 -31.07 5.70 13.28
CA GLY A 16 -31.34 4.48 14.03
C GLY A 16 -32.17 4.80 15.27
N ASP A 17 -33.13 3.94 15.57
CA ASP A 17 -33.91 4.06 16.80
C ASP A 17 -33.22 3.33 17.95
N VAL A 18 -32.93 4.08 19.01
CA VAL A 18 -32.27 3.58 20.20
C VAL A 18 -33.14 3.82 21.42
N PHE A 19 -33.06 2.92 22.40
CA PHE A 19 -33.79 3.07 23.67
C PHE A 19 -32.86 3.70 24.70
N ILE A 20 -33.12 4.96 25.05
CA ILE A 20 -32.38 5.68 26.09
C ILE A 20 -33.33 5.93 27.25
N GLY A 21 -33.06 5.32 28.41
CA GLY A 21 -33.89 5.49 29.60
C GLY A 21 -35.32 4.95 29.46
N GLY A 22 -35.54 3.94 28.60
CA GLY A 22 -36.85 3.33 28.37
C GLY A 22 -37.70 3.99 27.27
N ASN A 23 -37.27 5.14 26.74
CA ASN A 23 -37.93 5.82 25.62
C ASN A 23 -37.21 5.56 24.30
N ARG A 24 -37.98 5.35 23.22
CA ARG A 24 -37.46 5.25 21.85
C ARG A 24 -37.08 6.64 21.36
N THR A 25 -35.81 6.83 21.02
CA THR A 25 -35.25 8.06 20.45
C THR A 25 -34.60 7.74 19.12
N THR A 26 -34.97 8.47 18.08
CA THR A 26 -34.29 8.39 16.78
C THR A 26 -33.01 9.21 16.83
N VAL A 27 -31.88 8.57 16.56
CA VAL A 27 -30.55 9.20 16.58
C VAL A 27 -29.97 9.16 15.17
N ASP A 28 -29.38 10.27 14.75
CA ASP A 28 -28.64 10.37 13.50
C ASP A 28 -27.21 9.84 13.68
N ASN A 29 -26.81 8.90 12.82
CA ASN A 29 -25.50 8.24 12.86
C ASN A 29 -24.63 8.70 11.69
N SER A 30 -24.54 10.03 11.52
CA SER A 30 -23.59 10.67 10.62
C SER A 30 -22.42 11.29 11.41
N LYS A 31 -21.18 10.99 11.00
CA LYS A 31 -19.96 11.52 11.63
C LYS A 31 -18.95 11.92 10.57
N THR A 32 -18.26 13.02 10.83
CA THR A 32 -17.16 13.50 10.01
C THR A 32 -15.98 13.83 10.91
N VAL A 33 -14.77 13.46 10.50
CA VAL A 33 -13.53 13.71 11.24
C VAL A 33 -12.40 14.09 10.29
N LEU A 34 -11.50 14.94 10.79
CA LEU A 34 -10.24 15.24 10.13
C LEU A 34 -9.21 14.17 10.47
N GLY A 35 -8.65 13.54 9.45
CA GLY A 35 -7.51 12.64 9.53
C GLY A 35 -6.25 13.28 8.98
N VAL A 36 -5.11 12.96 9.58
CA VAL A 36 -3.77 13.39 9.14
C VAL A 36 -2.88 12.16 8.94
N ASP A 37 -2.11 12.19 7.86
CA ASP A 37 -1.08 11.22 7.54
C ASP A 37 0.28 11.92 7.53
N LEU A 38 1.29 11.28 8.10
CA LEU A 38 2.67 11.75 8.12
C LEU A 38 3.57 10.65 7.57
N GLY A 39 4.50 11.02 6.69
CA GLY A 39 5.43 10.08 6.09
C GLY A 39 6.82 10.69 5.95
N THR A 40 7.82 9.84 6.10
CA THR A 40 9.22 10.16 5.80
C THR A 40 9.79 9.10 4.87
N TYR A 41 10.64 9.56 3.98
CA TYR A 41 11.39 8.75 3.03
C TYR A 41 12.85 9.19 3.12
N PHE A 42 13.75 8.25 3.36
CA PHE A 42 15.18 8.49 3.45
C PHE A 42 15.91 7.56 2.49
N ASN A 43 16.36 8.11 1.38
CA ASN A 43 17.37 7.45 0.55
C ASN A 43 18.72 7.64 1.22
N THR A 44 19.34 6.54 1.64
CA THR A 44 20.62 6.56 2.35
C THR A 44 21.78 7.07 1.50
N GLY A 45 21.61 7.17 0.18
CA GLY A 45 22.67 7.49 -0.78
C GLY A 45 23.65 6.33 -0.99
N PHE A 46 23.57 5.27 -0.18
CA PHE A 46 24.38 4.08 -0.31
C PHE A 46 23.63 3.03 -1.14
N ARG A 47 24.13 2.79 -2.36
CA ARG A 47 23.74 1.64 -3.20
C ARG A 47 22.22 1.47 -3.35
N ASN A 48 21.53 2.59 -3.52
CA ASN A 48 20.08 2.67 -3.71
C ASN A 48 19.25 2.00 -2.58
N THR A 49 19.72 2.11 -1.33
CA THR A 49 18.99 1.65 -0.15
C THR A 49 18.08 2.75 0.39
N VAL A 50 16.83 2.40 0.68
CA VAL A 50 15.80 3.31 1.18
C VAL A 50 15.22 2.80 2.49
N LEU A 51 15.04 3.72 3.42
CA LEU A 51 14.21 3.57 4.61
C LEU A 51 13.00 4.49 4.49
N ALA A 52 11.81 3.99 4.80
CA ALA A 52 10.58 4.76 4.85
C ALA A 52 9.81 4.49 6.14
N MET A 53 9.13 5.49 6.65
CA MET A 53 8.20 5.35 7.77
C MET A 53 6.96 6.17 7.50
N SER A 54 5.79 5.66 7.83
CA SER A 54 4.54 6.43 7.76
C SER A 54 3.60 6.10 8.91
N VAL A 55 2.86 7.11 9.33
CA VAL A 55 1.70 7.00 10.22
C VAL A 55 0.50 7.48 9.42
N ARG A 56 -0.49 6.61 9.25
CA ARG A 56 -1.70 6.88 8.47
C ARG A 56 -2.94 6.85 9.35
N ASN A 57 -3.92 7.62 8.94
CA ASN A 57 -5.25 7.75 9.54
C ASN A 57 -5.24 8.29 10.98
N PHE A 58 -4.28 9.15 11.33
CA PHE A 58 -4.27 9.75 12.67
C PHE A 58 -5.42 10.74 12.81
N SER A 59 -6.30 10.56 13.81
CA SER A 59 -7.51 11.37 13.99
C SER A 59 -7.93 11.39 15.46
N SER A 60 -8.86 12.27 15.82
CA SER A 60 -9.56 12.18 17.09
C SER A 60 -10.55 11.02 17.08
N GLU A 61 -10.75 10.36 18.23
CA GLU A 61 -11.82 9.37 18.40
C GLU A 61 -13.19 9.99 18.11
N LEU A 62 -13.99 9.26 17.33
CA LEU A 62 -15.41 9.50 17.13
C LEU A 62 -16.20 8.57 18.04
N SER A 63 -17.41 8.98 18.43
CA SER A 63 -18.34 8.12 19.17
C SER A 63 -19.64 7.96 18.41
N PHE A 64 -20.00 6.72 18.09
CA PHE A 64 -21.36 6.35 17.70
C PHE A 64 -22.10 5.88 18.94
N GLN A 65 -23.04 6.71 19.40
CA GLN A 65 -23.91 6.46 20.56
C GLN A 65 -23.15 6.20 21.87
N ARG A 66 -22.49 5.04 21.99
CA ARG A 66 -21.68 4.62 23.15
C ARG A 66 -20.28 4.14 22.77
N GLU A 67 -20.07 3.66 21.55
CA GLU A 67 -18.79 3.07 21.13
C GLU A 67 -17.90 4.14 20.53
N ARG A 68 -16.66 4.20 21.04
CA ARG A 68 -15.61 5.07 20.51
C ARG A 68 -14.76 4.30 19.53
N PHE A 69 -14.44 4.93 18.42
CA PHE A 69 -13.57 4.38 17.39
C PHE A 69 -12.74 5.53 16.80
N GLU A 70 -11.50 5.23 16.44
CA GLU A 70 -10.69 6.13 15.61
C GLU A 70 -10.69 5.64 14.16
N LEU A 71 -10.22 6.47 13.24
CA LEU A 71 -9.97 5.98 11.88
C LEU A 71 -8.97 4.82 11.93
N PRO A 72 -8.99 3.86 10.97
CA PRO A 72 -8.12 2.68 10.98
C PRO A 72 -6.62 3.05 10.93
N ARG A 73 -6.04 3.34 12.09
CA ARG A 73 -4.68 3.84 12.22
C ARG A 73 -3.71 2.75 11.84
N ASN A 74 -2.67 3.12 11.09
CA ASN A 74 -1.64 2.19 10.69
C ASN A 74 -0.27 2.86 10.71
N ILE A 75 0.67 2.22 11.40
CA ILE A 75 2.08 2.59 11.41
C ILE A 75 2.83 1.61 10.51
N GLN A 76 3.59 2.12 9.55
CA GLN A 76 4.35 1.31 8.60
C GLN A 76 5.82 1.73 8.59
N LEU A 77 6.70 0.74 8.63
CA LEU A 77 8.14 0.86 8.46
C LEU A 77 8.56 0.04 7.24
N GLY A 78 9.20 0.67 6.28
CA GLY A 78 9.58 0.08 5.00
C GLY A 78 11.08 0.16 4.74
N LEU A 79 11.64 -0.91 4.18
CA LEU A 79 13.02 -1.04 3.76
C LEU A 79 13.05 -1.50 2.30
N LEU A 80 13.94 -0.90 1.51
CA LEU A 80 14.18 -1.31 0.12
C LEU A 80 15.69 -1.39 -0.11
N PHE A 81 16.11 -2.48 -0.74
CA PHE A 81 17.48 -2.74 -1.13
C PHE A 81 17.52 -3.11 -2.61
N ASP A 82 18.35 -2.43 -3.40
CA ASP A 82 18.69 -2.87 -4.76
C ASP A 82 19.93 -3.76 -4.69
N LEU A 83 19.75 -5.06 -4.85
CA LEU A 83 20.81 -6.07 -4.71
C LEU A 83 21.90 -5.94 -5.79
N VAL A 84 21.56 -5.44 -6.98
CA VAL A 84 22.53 -5.25 -8.09
C VAL A 84 23.39 -4.02 -7.82
N SER A 85 22.76 -2.93 -7.37
CA SER A 85 23.50 -1.75 -6.90
C SER A 85 24.34 -2.08 -5.65
N LEU A 86 23.85 -2.98 -4.78
CA LEU A 86 24.57 -3.45 -3.61
C LEU A 86 25.84 -4.23 -3.96
N SER A 87 25.84 -5.00 -5.05
CA SER A 87 27.00 -5.77 -5.51
C SER A 87 28.06 -4.92 -6.22
N GLY A 88 27.76 -3.65 -6.56
CA GLY A 88 28.73 -2.70 -7.15
C GLY A 88 28.67 -2.55 -8.66
N ASN A 89 27.69 -3.16 -9.32
CA ASN A 89 27.53 -3.06 -10.76
C ASN A 89 26.61 -1.88 -11.13
N THR A 90 27.13 -0.64 -11.08
CA THR A 90 26.41 0.55 -11.55
C THR A 90 27.17 1.23 -12.69
N PRO A 91 26.54 1.53 -13.85
CA PRO A 91 25.15 1.28 -14.26
C PRO A 91 24.94 -0.14 -14.85
N ALA A 92 23.82 -0.80 -14.49
CA ALA A 92 23.40 -2.09 -15.07
C ALA A 92 22.01 -1.98 -15.73
N PRO A 93 21.73 -2.73 -16.81
CA PRO A 93 20.42 -2.76 -17.46
C PRO A 93 19.37 -3.56 -16.67
N HIS A 94 19.77 -4.21 -15.58
CA HIS A 94 18.91 -5.01 -14.72
C HIS A 94 19.06 -4.60 -13.26
N HIS A 95 17.95 -4.66 -12.53
CA HIS A 95 17.89 -4.37 -11.10
C HIS A 95 17.09 -5.47 -10.40
N LEU A 96 17.50 -5.82 -9.19
CA LEU A 96 16.82 -6.77 -8.33
C LEU A 96 16.56 -6.09 -6.98
N ASP A 97 15.33 -5.65 -6.78
CA ASP A 97 14.92 -4.92 -5.59
C ASP A 97 14.27 -5.87 -4.59
N LEU A 98 14.77 -5.88 -3.36
CA LEU A 98 14.17 -6.53 -2.20
C LEU A 98 13.50 -5.46 -1.35
N ALA A 99 12.19 -5.62 -1.11
CA ALA A 99 11.38 -4.75 -0.28
C ALA A 99 10.85 -5.50 0.93
N THR A 100 10.90 -4.88 2.11
CA THR A 100 10.28 -5.39 3.32
C THR A 100 9.52 -4.28 4.01
N ASP A 101 8.26 -4.53 4.36
CA ASP A 101 7.42 -3.61 5.12
C ASP A 101 6.89 -4.29 6.38
N VAL A 102 7.06 -3.65 7.52
CA VAL A 102 6.40 -4.01 8.78
C VAL A 102 5.24 -3.04 8.99
N THR A 103 4.03 -3.56 9.18
CA THR A 103 2.83 -2.77 9.40
C THR A 103 2.17 -3.15 10.71
N ASN A 104 1.81 -2.15 11.50
CA ASN A 104 1.10 -2.28 12.76
C ASN A 104 -0.22 -1.49 12.68
N PRO A 105 -1.32 -2.13 12.23
CA PRO A 105 -2.66 -1.56 12.30
C PRO A 105 -3.17 -1.54 13.74
N ILE A 106 -4.11 -0.66 14.07
CA ILE A 106 -4.67 -0.58 15.43
C ILE A 106 -5.41 -1.85 15.88
N ASP A 107 -6.13 -2.50 14.98
CA ASP A 107 -7.04 -3.62 15.31
C ASP A 107 -6.48 -5.01 14.97
N PHE A 108 -5.23 -5.09 14.50
CA PHE A 108 -4.63 -6.35 14.04
C PHE A 108 -3.21 -6.52 14.54
N ASP A 109 -2.76 -7.77 14.58
CA ASP A 109 -1.37 -8.10 14.83
C ASP A 109 -0.43 -7.49 13.78
N GLU A 110 0.82 -7.33 14.17
CA GLU A 110 1.88 -6.87 13.28
C GLU A 110 2.02 -7.80 12.08
N ARG A 111 2.01 -7.21 10.89
CA ARG A 111 2.14 -7.90 9.61
C ARG A 111 3.46 -7.54 8.95
N ILE A 112 4.05 -8.51 8.27
CA ILE A 112 5.29 -8.31 7.51
C ILE A 112 5.00 -8.62 6.04
N ASN A 113 5.31 -7.69 5.15
CA ASN A 113 5.24 -7.89 3.71
C ASN A 113 6.67 -7.98 3.17
N LEU A 114 6.93 -9.03 2.42
CA LEU A 114 8.18 -9.25 1.69
C LEU A 114 7.89 -9.16 0.20
N GLY A 115 8.72 -8.41 -0.53
CA GLY A 115 8.57 -8.21 -1.97
C GLY A 115 9.90 -8.35 -2.68
N LEU A 116 9.88 -8.97 -3.84
CA LEU A 116 11.02 -9.08 -4.74
C LEU A 116 10.60 -8.59 -6.13
N GLU A 117 11.34 -7.64 -6.68
CA GLU A 117 11.13 -7.12 -8.03
C GLU A 117 12.39 -7.25 -8.86
N TYR A 118 12.31 -7.97 -9.98
CA TYR A 118 13.32 -7.94 -11.02
C TYR A 118 12.88 -7.02 -12.14
N ARG A 119 13.70 -6.03 -12.48
CA ARG A 119 13.45 -5.10 -13.59
C ARG A 119 14.56 -5.21 -14.61
N PHE A 120 14.18 -5.29 -15.88
CA PHE A 120 15.11 -5.20 -17.01
C PHE A 120 14.70 -4.06 -17.92
N ALA A 121 15.61 -3.11 -18.12
CA ALA A 121 15.45 -1.97 -19.01
C ALA A 121 16.80 -1.65 -19.66
N GLN A 122 16.94 -2.03 -20.93
CA GLN A 122 18.12 -1.69 -21.69
C GLN A 122 18.14 -0.18 -21.98
N PRO A 123 19.26 0.53 -21.72
CA PRO A 123 19.39 1.94 -22.09
C PRO A 123 19.11 2.15 -23.59
N GLY A 124 18.20 3.08 -23.89
CA GLY A 124 17.78 3.37 -25.27
C GLY A 124 16.75 2.40 -25.87
N ALA A 125 16.37 1.33 -25.18
CA ALA A 125 15.31 0.46 -25.66
C ALA A 125 13.92 1.02 -25.33
N SER A 126 13.00 0.87 -26.28
CA SER A 126 11.61 1.27 -26.10
C SER A 126 10.83 0.37 -25.15
N LEU A 127 11.32 -0.84 -24.86
CA LEU A 127 10.61 -1.85 -24.09
C LEU A 127 11.38 -2.24 -22.83
N ALA A 128 10.66 -2.26 -21.70
CA ALA A 128 11.15 -2.69 -20.40
C ALA A 128 10.19 -3.71 -19.79
N TYR A 129 10.74 -4.61 -18.98
CA TYR A 129 10.00 -5.70 -18.32
C TYR A 129 10.24 -5.68 -16.82
N ALA A 130 9.25 -6.14 -16.07
CA ALA A 130 9.36 -6.38 -14.65
C ALA A 130 8.68 -7.70 -14.28
N VAL A 131 9.27 -8.43 -13.35
CA VAL A 131 8.66 -9.60 -12.69
C VAL A 131 8.67 -9.34 -11.19
N ARG A 132 7.57 -9.67 -10.53
CA ARG A 132 7.32 -9.38 -9.12
C ARG A 132 6.85 -10.62 -8.41
N GLY A 133 7.37 -10.84 -7.21
CA GLY A 133 6.86 -11.79 -6.24
C GLY A 133 6.69 -11.09 -4.90
N GLY A 134 5.70 -11.52 -4.13
CA GLY A 134 5.50 -11.03 -2.78
C GLY A 134 4.93 -12.09 -1.87
N TYR A 135 5.23 -11.99 -0.58
CA TYR A 135 4.74 -12.86 0.48
C TYR A 135 4.32 -12.01 1.68
N LYS A 136 3.21 -12.38 2.32
CA LYS A 136 2.66 -11.71 3.49
C LYS A 136 2.70 -12.67 4.67
N VAL A 137 3.28 -12.22 5.78
CA VAL A 137 3.37 -12.93 7.05
C VAL A 137 2.36 -12.32 8.01
N ASN A 138 1.66 -13.16 8.77
CA ASN A 138 0.60 -12.77 9.71
C ASN A 138 -0.55 -12.00 9.04
N HIS A 139 -0.88 -12.38 7.80
CA HIS A 139 -2.05 -11.84 7.12
C HIS A 139 -3.11 -12.93 7.02
N ASP A 140 -4.32 -12.62 7.47
CA ASP A 140 -5.35 -13.61 7.80
C ASP A 140 -5.98 -14.31 6.59
N THR A 141 -5.69 -13.86 5.37
CA THR A 141 -6.43 -14.25 4.16
C THR A 141 -5.61 -14.29 2.89
N GLU A 142 -4.50 -13.55 2.81
CA GLU A 142 -3.66 -13.43 1.60
C GLU A 142 -2.24 -13.80 2.00
N ASP A 143 -1.62 -14.68 1.24
CA ASP A 143 -0.32 -15.28 1.55
C ASP A 143 0.75 -14.86 0.53
N TYR A 144 0.55 -15.09 -0.77
CA TYR A 144 1.51 -14.78 -1.81
C TYR A 144 0.88 -14.12 -3.03
N SER A 145 1.71 -13.35 -3.72
CA SER A 145 1.36 -12.73 -4.98
C SER A 145 2.49 -12.86 -5.98
N ILE A 146 2.13 -13.05 -7.24
CA ILE A 146 3.07 -13.07 -8.36
C ILE A 146 2.54 -12.15 -9.44
N GLY A 147 3.44 -11.50 -10.17
CA GLY A 147 3.02 -10.59 -11.22
C GLY A 147 4.14 -10.25 -12.17
N GLY A 148 3.75 -9.61 -13.26
CA GLY A 148 4.66 -9.13 -14.27
C GLY A 148 4.11 -7.88 -14.92
N GLY A 149 5.00 -7.10 -15.52
CA GLY A 149 4.61 -5.92 -16.24
C GLY A 149 5.51 -5.63 -17.41
N ILE A 150 4.92 -5.03 -18.44
CA ILE A 150 5.63 -4.50 -19.59
C ILE A 150 5.41 -3.01 -19.66
N ARG A 151 6.45 -2.30 -20.06
CA ARG A 151 6.39 -0.86 -20.30
C ARG A 151 7.00 -0.57 -21.64
N PHE A 152 6.23 0.06 -22.50
CA PHE A 152 6.68 0.55 -23.80
C PHE A 152 6.72 2.08 -23.79
N LYS A 153 7.81 2.66 -24.29
CA LYS A 153 8.00 4.10 -24.47
C LYS A 153 8.65 4.38 -25.83
N ASN A 154 8.05 5.30 -26.57
CA ASN A 154 8.63 5.86 -27.79
C ASN A 154 9.73 6.87 -27.46
N GLU A 155 10.50 7.24 -28.48
CA GLU A 155 11.55 8.28 -28.39
C GLU A 155 11.02 9.63 -27.89
N THR A 156 9.75 9.94 -28.17
CA THR A 156 9.05 11.15 -27.69
C THR A 156 8.61 11.05 -26.22
N GLY A 157 8.93 9.98 -25.50
CA GLY A 157 8.56 9.76 -24.09
C GLY A 157 7.15 9.21 -23.87
N LYS A 158 6.29 9.28 -24.89
CA LYS A 158 4.93 8.71 -24.90
C LYS A 158 4.97 7.19 -24.90
N GLY A 159 4.02 6.56 -24.22
CA GLY A 159 4.04 5.12 -24.10
C GLY A 159 2.86 4.55 -23.33
N PHE A 160 2.91 3.24 -23.08
CA PHE A 160 1.94 2.55 -22.27
C PHE A 160 2.61 1.56 -21.33
N ARG A 161 1.91 1.20 -20.27
CA ARG A 161 2.31 0.21 -19.28
C ARG A 161 1.14 -0.74 -19.06
N ILE A 162 1.43 -2.03 -19.01
CA ILE A 162 0.47 -3.06 -18.65
C ILE A 162 1.11 -3.89 -17.54
N ASP A 163 0.38 -4.10 -16.45
CA ASP A 163 0.77 -5.00 -15.37
C ASP A 163 -0.33 -6.03 -15.14
N TYR A 164 0.10 -7.25 -14.83
CA TYR A 164 -0.75 -8.34 -14.41
C TYR A 164 -0.26 -8.84 -13.05
N ALA A 165 -1.18 -9.10 -12.14
CA ALA A 165 -0.89 -9.67 -10.83
C ALA A 165 -1.92 -10.75 -10.49
N PHE A 166 -1.42 -11.85 -9.95
CA PHE A 166 -2.18 -12.90 -9.32
C PHE A 166 -1.95 -12.81 -7.81
N ARG A 167 -3.04 -12.88 -7.04
CA ARG A 167 -3.02 -12.92 -5.58
C ARG A 167 -3.72 -14.18 -5.12
N HIS A 168 -3.01 -15.00 -4.35
CA HIS A 168 -3.61 -16.15 -3.71
C HIS A 168 -4.31 -15.72 -2.42
N PHE A 169 -5.43 -16.35 -2.16
CA PHE A 169 -6.19 -16.23 -0.92
C PHE A 169 -6.40 -17.63 -0.37
N ASP A 170 -6.48 -17.75 0.95
CA ASP A 170 -6.52 -19.02 1.68
C ASP A 170 -7.77 -19.91 1.42
N GLY A 171 -8.65 -19.51 0.49
CA GLY A 171 -9.82 -20.28 0.05
C GLY A 171 -10.93 -20.42 1.09
N GLN A 172 -10.72 -19.95 2.32
CA GLN A 172 -11.73 -20.00 3.38
C GLN A 172 -12.73 -18.85 3.26
N PHE A 173 -12.27 -17.69 2.82
CA PHE A 173 -13.10 -16.48 2.68
C PHE A 173 -13.18 -15.94 1.26
N PHE A 174 -12.11 -16.12 0.45
CA PHE A 174 -12.02 -15.54 -0.88
C PHE A 174 -11.29 -16.47 -1.86
N ASP A 175 -11.75 -16.45 -3.11
CA ASP A 175 -11.03 -17.07 -4.23
C ASP A 175 -9.82 -16.24 -4.64
N SER A 176 -8.87 -16.88 -5.32
CA SER A 176 -7.70 -16.20 -5.88
C SER A 176 -8.11 -15.13 -6.89
N VAL A 177 -7.44 -13.97 -6.83
CA VAL A 177 -7.80 -12.78 -7.62
C VAL A 177 -6.77 -12.50 -8.69
N ASN A 178 -7.25 -12.19 -9.88
CA ASN A 178 -6.46 -11.72 -11.01
C ASN A 178 -6.69 -10.22 -11.20
N ILE A 179 -5.60 -9.45 -11.27
CA ILE A 179 -5.64 -8.00 -11.41
C ILE A 179 -4.89 -7.62 -12.68
N ILE A 180 -5.54 -6.86 -13.56
CA ILE A 180 -4.93 -6.26 -14.75
C ILE A 180 -4.97 -4.75 -14.57
N SER A 181 -3.83 -4.10 -14.76
CA SER A 181 -3.70 -2.64 -14.72
C SER A 181 -3.07 -2.14 -16.00
N GLY A 182 -3.57 -1.01 -16.50
CA GLY A 182 -3.06 -0.34 -17.68
C GLY A 182 -2.87 1.15 -17.41
N GLY A 183 -1.81 1.73 -17.97
CA GLY A 183 -1.53 3.15 -17.86
C GLY A 183 -0.93 3.70 -19.15
N ILE A 184 -1.24 4.96 -19.47
CA ILE A 184 -0.69 5.68 -20.61
C ILE A 184 0.24 6.76 -20.06
N THR A 185 1.41 6.90 -20.68
CA THR A 185 2.36 7.98 -20.40
C THR A 185 2.35 8.96 -21.56
N PHE A 186 2.19 10.25 -21.27
CA PHE A 186 2.13 11.33 -22.26
C PHE A 186 3.41 12.16 -22.26
#